data_AF-A0A5K1FYX7-F1
#
_entry.id   AF-A0A5K1FYX7-F1
#
_cell.length_a   1.000
_cell.length_b   1.000
_cell.length_c   1.000
_cell.angle_alpha   90.00
_cell.angle_beta   90.00
_cell.angle_gamma   90.00
#
_symmetry.space_group_name_H-M   'P 1'
#
loop_
_entity.id
_entity.type
_entity.pdbx_description
1 polymer ?
#
loop_
_entity_poly.entity_id
_entity_poly.type
_entity_poly.pdbx_seq_one_letter_code
_entity_poly.pdbx_strand_id
1 'polypeptide(L)'
;VIANDVDFRRCNLLIHQTKRMCSANLIVTNHEAQNFPSCLFKPEREMTIDNLPYGIKACDKSQKLIENQLLFDRVLCDVPCSGDGTLRKAPDLWRK
;
A
#
# COMPACT_ATOMS: atom_id res chain seq x y z
N VAL A 1 -0.99 -7.01 7.13
CA VAL A 1 -2.05 -6.31 6.37
C VAL A 1 -1.66 -4.85 6.24
N ILE A 2 -1.71 -4.30 5.03
CA ILE A 2 -1.55 -2.87 4.80
C ILE A 2 -2.93 -2.29 4.51
N ALA A 3 -3.34 -1.30 5.31
CA ALA A 3 -4.62 -0.61 5.16
C ALA A 3 -4.36 0.84 4.75
N ASN A 4 -4.70 1.16 3.50
CA ASN A 4 -4.47 2.48 2.92
C ASN A 4 -5.78 3.28 2.83
N ASP A 5 -5.72 4.57 3.15
CA ASP A 5 -6.80 5.52 2.86
C ASP A 5 -6.19 6.87 2.47
N VAL A 6 -6.80 7.56 1.50
CA VAL A 6 -6.31 8.87 1.00
C VAL A 6 -6.67 10.03 1.93
N ASP A 7 -7.71 9.89 2.77
CA ASP A 7 -8.12 10.94 3.72
C ASP A 7 -7.49 10.67 5.09
N PHE A 8 -6.70 11.63 5.57
CA PHE A 8 -5.98 11.53 6.84
C PHE A 8 -6.90 11.33 8.05
N ARG A 9 -8.10 11.92 8.05
CA ARG A 9 -9.05 11.78 9.18
C ARG A 9 -9.61 10.36 9.23
N ARG A 10 -9.85 9.74 8.07
CA ARG A 10 -10.22 8.32 7.98
C ARG A 10 -9.10 7.41 8.46
N CYS A 11 -7.84 7.71 8.14
CA CYS A 11 -6.69 6.98 8.70
C CYS A 11 -6.65 7.05 10.24
N ASN A 12 -6.85 8.24 10.83
CA ASN A 12 -6.88 8.39 12.28
C ASN A 12 -8.03 7.59 12.90
N LEU A 13 -9.22 7.64 12.30
CA LEU A 13 -10.35 6.82 12.75
C LEU A 13 -10.00 5.33 12.69
N LEU A 14 -9.40 4.86 11.60
CA LEU A 14 -8.97 3.48 11.44
C LEU A 14 -7.98 3.07 12.53
N ILE A 15 -6.96 3.88 12.79
CA ILE A 15 -5.97 3.64 13.86
C ILE A 15 -6.67 3.54 15.22
N HIS A 16 -7.55 4.48 15.54
CA HIS A 16 -8.29 4.46 16.81
C HIS A 16 -9.17 3.22 16.95
N GLN A 17 -9.89 2.82 15.89
CA GLN A 17 -10.74 1.64 15.93
C GLN A 17 -9.95 0.34 16.01
N THR A 18 -8.80 0.26 15.32
CA THR A 18 -7.96 -0.94 15.25
C THR A 18 -6.99 -1.07 16.43
N LYS A 19 -6.72 0.01 17.17
CA LYS A 19 -5.84 -0.03 18.37
C LYS A 19 -6.26 -1.09 19.39
N ARG A 20 -7.57 -1.34 19.52
CA ARG A 20 -8.11 -2.37 20.43
C ARG A 20 -7.83 -3.82 20.00
N MET A 21 -7.47 -4.03 18.73
CA MET A 21 -7.18 -5.36 18.18
C MET A 21 -5.74 -5.81 18.45
N CYS A 22 -4.85 -4.91 18.92
CA CYS A 22 -3.47 -5.19 19.33
C CYS A 22 -2.64 -6.04 18.34
N SER A 23 -2.89 -5.93 17.03
CA SER A 23 -2.13 -6.66 16.02
C SER A 23 -0.87 -5.90 15.63
N ALA A 24 0.29 -6.53 15.83
CA ALA A 24 1.58 -6.00 15.35
C ALA A 24 1.72 -6.09 13.82
N ASN A 25 0.84 -6.84 13.14
CA ASN A 25 0.92 -7.11 11.71
C ASN A 25 0.00 -6.20 10.86
N LEU A 26 -0.34 -5.02 11.38
CA LEU A 26 -1.16 -4.02 10.70
C LEU A 26 -0.34 -2.75 10.46
N ILE A 27 -0.30 -2.31 9.21
CA ILE A 27 0.30 -1.04 8.80
C ILE A 27 -0.81 -0.17 8.22
N VAL A 28 -0.91 1.08 8.68
CA VAL A 28 -1.83 2.06 8.12
C VAL A 28 -1.03 3.08 7.32
N THR A 29 -1.42 3.33 6.07
CA THR A 29 -0.76 4.28 5.17
C THR A 29 -1.72 5.34 4.67
N ASN A 30 -1.18 6.49 4.27
CA ASN A 30 -1.93 7.56 3.64
C ASN A 30 -1.33 7.92 2.28
N HIS A 31 -1.88 7.33 1.22
CA HIS A 31 -1.48 7.58 -0.16
C HIS A 31 -2.67 7.46 -1.11
N GLU A 32 -2.63 8.18 -2.23
CA GLU A 32 -3.54 7.91 -3.36
C GLU A 32 -3.29 6.50 -3.90
N ALA A 33 -4.31 5.65 -3.89
CA ALA A 33 -4.18 4.24 -4.27
C ALA A 33 -3.74 4.04 -5.74
N GLN A 34 -4.07 4.99 -6.62
CA GLN A 34 -3.68 4.96 -8.04
C GLN A 34 -2.15 5.06 -8.20
N ASN A 35 -1.50 5.77 -7.28
CA ASN A 35 -0.06 6.05 -7.28
C ASN A 35 0.62 5.42 -6.06
N PHE A 36 0.17 4.23 -5.64
CA PHE A 36 0.69 3.58 -4.44
C PHE A 36 2.19 3.25 -4.62
N PRO A 37 3.06 3.60 -3.64
CA PRO A 37 4.49 3.43 -3.79
C PRO A 37 4.87 1.95 -3.88
N SER A 38 5.82 1.63 -4.76
CA SER A 38 6.40 0.29 -4.83
C SER A 38 7.23 0.03 -3.57
N CYS A 39 6.85 -0.96 -2.78
CA CYS A 39 7.64 -1.40 -1.63
C CYS A 39 8.84 -2.20 -2.14
N LEU A 40 10.06 -1.74 -1.85
CA LEU A 40 11.29 -2.42 -2.28
C LEU A 40 11.96 -3.07 -1.07
N PHE A 41 12.34 -4.33 -1.21
CA PHE A 41 13.21 -5.00 -0.26
C PHE A 41 14.66 -4.61 -0.56
N LYS A 42 15.35 -3.98 0.38
CA LYS A 42 16.81 -3.83 0.29
C LYS A 42 17.44 -5.11 0.83
N PRO A 43 18.11 -5.93 0.02
CA PRO A 43 18.89 -7.03 0.58
C PRO A 43 19.98 -6.45 1.48
N GLU A 44 20.12 -6.97 2.71
CA GLU A 44 21.08 -6.50 3.73
C GLU A 44 22.55 -6.63 3.30
N ARG A 45 22.84 -7.38 2.24
CA ARG A 45 24.17 -7.40 1.63
C ARG A 45 24.29 -6.22 0.67
N GLU A 46 24.92 -5.14 1.12
CA GLU A 46 25.60 -4.23 0.21
C GLU A 46 26.51 -5.07 -0.69
N MET A 47 26.16 -5.15 -1.97
CA MET A 47 27.07 -5.71 -2.96
C MET A 47 28.29 -4.80 -3.01
N THR A 48 29.39 -5.27 -2.43
CA THR A 48 30.71 -4.74 -2.75
C THR A 48 30.96 -4.96 -4.23
N ILE A 49 31.63 -3.98 -4.86
CA ILE A 49 31.92 -3.95 -6.31
C ILE A 49 32.60 -5.25 -6.77
N ASP A 50 33.29 -5.92 -5.84
CA ASP A 50 34.10 -7.12 -6.03
C ASP A 50 33.26 -8.40 -6.25
N ASN A 51 31.95 -8.37 -5.96
CA ASN A 51 31.02 -9.50 -6.15
C ASN A 51 30.06 -9.30 -7.34
N LEU A 52 30.33 -8.33 -8.23
CA LEU A 52 29.56 -8.17 -9.46
C LEU A 52 29.97 -9.27 -10.46
N PRO A 53 29.06 -10.15 -10.92
CA PRO A 53 29.39 -11.03 -12.03
C PRO A 53 29.79 -10.16 -13.24
N TYR A 54 30.98 -10.42 -13.76
CA TYR A 54 31.57 -9.71 -14.90
C TYR A 54 30.57 -9.70 -16.08
N GLY A 55 29.93 -8.55 -16.35
CA GLY A 55 29.00 -8.41 -17.48
C GLY A 55 27.73 -7.58 -17.29
N ILE A 56 27.44 -7.05 -16.10
CA ILE A 56 26.20 -6.28 -15.85
C ILE A 56 26.29 -4.89 -16.51
N LYS A 57 25.53 -4.70 -17.60
CA LYS A 57 25.41 -3.43 -18.35
C LYS A 57 24.36 -2.54 -17.67
N ALA A 58 24.40 -1.23 -17.93
CA ALA A 58 23.49 -0.23 -17.33
C ALA A 58 21.97 -0.52 -17.48
N CYS A 59 21.57 -1.46 -18.34
CA CYS A 59 20.21 -1.97 -18.50
C CYS A 59 19.68 -2.79 -17.29
N ASP A 60 20.58 -3.38 -16.47
CA ASP A 60 20.23 -4.35 -15.43
C ASP A 60 19.68 -3.75 -14.13
N LYS A 61 19.79 -2.43 -13.93
CA LYS A 61 19.27 -1.80 -12.70
C LYS A 61 17.74 -1.92 -12.60
N SER A 62 17.04 -1.78 -13.71
CA SER A 62 15.58 -1.86 -13.78
C SER A 62 15.08 -3.27 -13.48
N GLN A 63 15.74 -4.30 -14.04
CA GLN A 63 15.40 -5.71 -13.79
C GLN A 63 15.62 -6.08 -12.33
N LYS A 64 16.73 -5.64 -11.73
CA LYS A 64 17.01 -5.89 -10.32
C LYS A 64 16.07 -5.16 -9.36
N LEU A 65 15.55 -3.99 -9.74
CA LEU A 65 14.52 -3.28 -8.96
C LEU A 65 13.19 -4.05 -8.97
N ILE A 66 12.81 -4.60 -10.12
CA ILE A 66 11.59 -5.43 -10.25
C ILE A 66 11.71 -6.71 -9.43
N GLU A 67 12.88 -7.37 -9.45
CA GLU A 67 13.13 -8.57 -8.64
C GLU A 67 13.07 -8.32 -7.13
N ASN A 68 13.41 -7.11 -6.68
CA ASN A 68 13.37 -6.73 -5.27
C ASN A 68 12.06 -6.05 -4.85
N GLN A 69 11.07 -5.99 -5.73
CA GLN A 69 9.78 -5.40 -5.41
C GLN A 69 8.92 -6.37 -4.60
N LEU A 70 8.45 -5.91 -3.45
CA LEU A 70 7.46 -6.63 -2.66
C LEU A 70 6.11 -6.54 -3.35
N LEU A 71 5.47 -7.70 -3.50
CA LEU A 71 4.13 -7.84 -4.04
C LEU A 71 3.13 -8.22 -2.93
N PHE A 72 1.85 -8.08 -3.23
CA PHE A 72 0.76 -8.45 -2.33
C PHE A 72 0.17 -9.80 -2.73
N ASP A 73 -0.04 -10.69 -1.78
CA ASP A 73 -0.73 -11.96 -2.03
C ASP A 73 -2.20 -11.76 -2.41
N ARG A 74 -2.85 -10.76 -1.79
CA ARG A 74 -4.26 -10.41 -2.00
C ARG A 74 -4.48 -8.92 -1.82
N VAL A 75 -5.35 -8.34 -2.63
CA VAL A 75 -5.72 -6.93 -2.58
C VAL A 75 -7.24 -6.82 -2.49
N LEU A 76 -7.74 -5.99 -1.56
CA LEU A 76 -9.15 -5.62 -1.46
C LEU A 76 -9.27 -4.13 -1.71
N CYS A 77 -10.12 -3.75 -2.66
CA CYS A 77 -10.37 -2.36 -3.01
C CYS A 77 -11.82 -1.99 -2.72
N ASP A 78 -12.05 -1.18 -1.69
CA ASP A 78 -13.31 -0.49 -1.46
C ASP A 78 -13.25 0.89 -2.14
N VAL A 79 -13.71 0.94 -3.38
CA VAL A 79 -13.54 2.12 -4.24
C VAL A 79 -14.67 3.13 -4.01
N PRO A 80 -14.40 4.44 -4.09
CA PRO A 80 -15.47 5.43 -4.12
C PRO A 80 -16.42 5.13 -5.29
N CYS A 81 -17.72 5.14 -5.01
CA CYS A 81 -18.78 4.86 -5.97
C CYS A 81 -19.92 5.88 -5.80
N SER A 82 -20.96 5.78 -6.64
CA SER A 82 -22.18 6.60 -6.51
C SER A 82 -22.86 6.44 -5.15
N GLY A 83 -22.68 5.29 -4.51
CA GLY A 83 -23.18 5.03 -3.16
C GLY A 83 -24.66 4.68 -3.09
N ASP A 84 -25.33 4.34 -4.21
CA ASP A 84 -26.79 4.07 -4.26
C ASP A 84 -27.24 3.02 -3.22
N GLY A 85 -26.39 2.04 -2.92
CA GLY A 85 -26.65 1.04 -1.87
C GLY A 85 -26.77 1.61 -0.44
N THR A 86 -26.41 2.88 -0.24
CA THR A 86 -26.49 3.57 1.05
C THR A 86 -27.80 4.31 1.28
N LEU A 87 -28.70 4.39 0.29
CA LEU A 87 -29.98 5.11 0.37
C LEU A 87 -30.75 4.85 1.68
N ARG A 88 -30.79 3.58 2.12
CA ARG A 88 -31.47 3.16 3.35
C ARG A 88 -30.71 3.52 4.63
N LYS A 89 -29.38 3.57 4.58
CA LYS A 89 -28.49 3.72 5.76
C LYS A 89 -28.04 5.15 6.00
N ALA A 90 -27.99 5.96 4.95
CA ALA A 90 -27.60 7.36 5.00
C ALA A 90 -28.60 8.21 4.20
N PRO A 91 -29.90 8.22 4.54
CA PRO A 91 -30.92 8.89 3.75
C PRO A 91 -30.70 10.41 3.64
N ASP A 92 -30.04 11.03 4.62
CA ASP A 92 -29.74 12.46 4.62
C ASP A 92 -28.77 12.87 3.51
N LEU A 93 -27.95 11.95 2.99
CA LEU A 93 -27.06 12.22 1.84
C LEU A 93 -27.86 12.46 0.54
N TRP A 94 -29.08 11.93 0.45
CA TRP A 94 -29.91 11.87 -0.76
C TRP A 94 -31.08 12.85 -0.75
N ARG A 95 -31.32 13.54 0.36
CA ARG A 95 -32.42 14.51 0.50
C ARG A 95 -32.02 15.95 0.15
N LYS A 96 -30.85 16.15 -0.45
CA LYS A 96 -30.39 17.47 -0.93
C LYS A 96 -30.81 17.71 -2.37
#